data_AF-A0A6N7WVI9-F1
#
_entry.id   AF-A0A6N7WVI9-F1
#
_cell.length_a   1.000
_cell.length_b   1.000
_cell.length_c   1.000
_cell.angle_alpha   90.00
_cell.angle_beta   90.00
_cell.angle_gamma   90.00
#
_symmetry.space_group_name_H-M   'P 1'
#
loop_
_entity.id
_entity.type
_entity.pdbx_description
1 polymer ?
#
loop_
_entity_poly.entity_id
_entity_poly.type
_entity_poly.pdbx_seq_one_letter_code
_entity_poly.pdbx_strand_id
1 'polypeptide(L)'
;MPVKQYTEYEKETNGDWTEQNPKTNASMVAGLELESFSVTKAVSSDTLVYDAFMIKPLGVCVINFDLRAINAKPAQEHNHYFTVPEKYRPSLQVFNAGVGGIYGWIQLRIDPDGKVYGWGREGATTPRGTLIYRV
;
A
#
# COMPACT_ATOMS: atom_id res chain seq x y z
N MET A 1 8.60 24.66 6.95
CA MET A 1 9.98 24.64 7.49
C MET A 1 10.78 23.63 6.66
N PRO A 2 12.05 23.90 6.29
CA PRO A 2 12.83 22.97 5.48
C PRO A 2 13.28 21.76 6.32
N VAL A 3 13.17 20.56 5.74
CA VAL A 3 13.60 19.29 6.34
C VAL A 3 15.13 19.27 6.43
N LYS A 4 15.69 19.11 7.63
CA LYS A 4 17.13 18.90 7.82
C LYS A 4 17.45 17.42 7.64
N GLN A 5 18.24 17.09 6.62
CA GLN A 5 18.92 15.79 6.52
C GLN A 5 20.11 15.79 7.47
N TYR A 6 20.31 14.70 8.21
CA TYR A 6 21.55 14.45 8.95
C TYR A 6 21.99 13.01 8.71
N THR A 7 23.30 12.85 8.56
CA THR A 7 23.96 11.54 8.40
C THR A 7 24.45 11.11 9.78
N GLU A 8 23.96 9.98 10.28
CA GLU A 8 24.48 9.36 11.51
C GLU A 8 25.62 8.40 11.16
N TYR A 9 26.70 8.48 11.94
CA TYR A 9 27.83 7.56 11.88
C TYR A 9 27.90 6.83 13.22
N GLU A 10 27.89 5.49 13.19
CA GLU A 10 28.13 4.67 14.38
C GLU A 10 29.49 3.99 14.23
N LYS A 11 30.32 4.06 15.27
CA LYS A 11 31.69 3.56 15.25
C LYS A 11 31.70 2.08 15.59
N GLU A 12 32.15 1.22 14.69
CA GLU A 12 32.47 -0.17 15.04
C GLU A 12 33.74 -0.23 15.91
N THR A 13 33.82 -1.25 16.79
CA THR A 13 34.88 -1.44 17.79
C THR A 13 36.28 -1.66 17.19
N ASN A 14 36.37 -1.81 15.87
CA ASN A 14 37.59 -1.99 15.06
C ASN A 14 38.09 -0.68 14.41
N GLY A 15 37.37 0.44 14.56
CA GLY A 15 37.86 1.77 14.16
C GLY A 15 37.57 2.19 12.71
N ASP A 16 36.86 1.38 11.93
CA ASP A 16 36.39 1.77 10.60
C ASP A 16 34.98 2.35 10.63
N TRP A 17 34.73 3.34 9.78
CA TRP A 17 33.41 3.96 9.58
C TRP A 17 32.73 3.32 8.38
N THR A 18 31.56 2.70 8.58
CA THR A 18 30.69 2.31 7.48
C THR A 18 29.57 3.34 7.32
N GLU A 19 29.42 3.88 6.12
CA GLU A 19 28.30 4.75 5.77
C GLU A 19 27.02 3.90 5.79
N GLN A 20 26.18 4.08 6.83
CA GLN A 20 24.81 3.59 6.75
C GLN A 20 24.07 4.49 5.77
N ASN A 21 23.46 3.88 4.74
CA ASN A 21 22.47 4.54 3.88
C ASN A 21 21.54 5.41 4.74
N PRO A 22 21.16 6.61 4.29
CA PRO A 22 20.34 7.51 5.08
C PRO A 22 19.05 6.80 5.51
N LYS A 23 18.97 6.47 6.81
CA LYS A 23 17.70 6.12 7.45
C LYS A 23 16.92 7.41 7.57
N THR A 24 16.07 7.68 6.59
CA THR A 24 14.94 8.56 6.87
C THR A 24 14.14 7.87 7.96
N ASN A 25 14.03 8.51 9.14
CA ASN A 25 12.97 8.16 10.09
C ASN A 25 11.65 8.27 9.30
N ALA A 26 11.17 7.15 8.78
CA ALA A 26 9.91 7.06 8.04
C ALA A 26 8.69 7.36 8.95
N SER A 27 8.90 7.78 10.19
CA SER A 27 7.86 7.89 11.20
C SER A 27 7.09 9.20 11.19
N MET A 28 7.49 10.25 10.45
CA MET A 28 6.82 11.56 10.53
C MET A 28 6.68 12.24 9.16
N VAL A 29 5.49 12.20 8.55
CA VAL A 29 5.10 13.13 7.47
C VAL A 29 4.11 14.12 8.07
N ALA A 30 4.40 15.43 7.98
CA ALA A 30 3.59 16.50 8.56
C ALA A 30 3.35 16.41 10.09
N GLY A 31 4.23 15.74 10.84
CA GLY A 31 4.09 15.55 12.29
C GLY A 31 3.17 14.40 12.70
N LEU A 32 2.78 13.54 11.75
CA LEU A 32 1.93 12.38 12.01
C LEU A 32 2.77 11.11 12.06
N GLU A 33 2.55 10.31 13.11
CA GLU A 33 3.22 9.01 13.27
C GLU A 33 2.74 7.99 12.23
N LEU A 34 3.68 7.48 11.42
CA LEU A 34 3.41 6.45 10.41
C LEU A 34 3.91 5.08 10.85
N GLU A 35 3.07 4.05 10.68
CA GLU A 35 3.43 2.65 10.88
C GLU A 35 3.28 1.86 9.58
N SER A 36 4.41 1.49 8.97
CA SER A 36 4.41 0.66 7.77
C SER A 36 4.03 -0.79 8.07
N PHE A 37 3.36 -1.44 7.13
CA PHE A 37 3.03 -2.86 7.22
C PHE A 37 3.10 -3.55 5.86
N SER A 38 3.22 -4.87 5.88
CA SER A 38 3.21 -5.70 4.67
C SER A 38 1.85 -6.35 4.49
N VAL A 39 1.44 -6.56 3.24
CA VAL A 39 0.26 -7.36 2.89
C VAL A 39 0.67 -8.75 2.40
N THR A 40 -0.26 -9.70 2.45
CA THR A 40 -0.07 -11.03 1.87
C THR A 40 -0.69 -11.07 0.48
N LYS A 41 0.11 -11.26 -0.58
CA LYS A 41 -0.41 -11.35 -1.96
C LYS A 41 -1.22 -12.64 -2.14
N ALA A 42 -2.29 -12.57 -2.93
CA ALA A 42 -2.98 -13.77 -3.39
C ALA A 42 -2.08 -14.52 -4.40
N VAL A 43 -2.12 -15.85 -4.39
CA VAL A 43 -1.25 -16.70 -5.24
C VAL A 43 -1.39 -16.38 -6.73
N SER A 44 -2.58 -15.97 -7.17
CA SER A 44 -2.88 -15.64 -8.56
C SER A 44 -2.68 -14.16 -8.91
N SER A 45 -2.08 -13.36 -8.02
CA SER A 45 -2.04 -11.91 -8.15
C SER A 45 -0.64 -11.41 -8.51
N ASP A 46 -0.52 -10.72 -9.66
CA ASP A 46 0.68 -9.96 -10.04
C ASP A 46 0.59 -8.50 -9.52
N THR A 47 -0.02 -8.32 -8.35
CA THR A 47 -0.12 -6.99 -7.72
C THR A 47 1.24 -6.55 -7.20
N LEU A 48 1.63 -5.32 -7.50
CA LEU A 48 2.77 -4.65 -6.89
C LEU A 48 2.25 -3.62 -5.88
N VAL A 49 2.53 -3.84 -4.59
CA VAL A 49 2.24 -2.85 -3.54
C VAL A 49 3.49 -1.99 -3.36
N TYR A 50 3.32 -0.67 -3.52
CA TYR A 50 4.39 0.32 -3.36
C TYR A 50 4.59 0.66 -1.90
N ASP A 51 3.48 1.05 -1.25
CA ASP A 51 3.47 1.51 0.13
C ASP A 51 2.20 1.02 0.82
N ALA A 52 2.34 0.65 2.08
CA ALA A 52 1.23 0.34 2.98
C ALA A 52 1.59 0.82 4.39
N PHE A 53 0.81 1.75 4.91
CA PHE A 53 1.07 2.34 6.22
C PHE A 53 -0.21 2.80 6.92
N MET A 54 -0.15 2.88 8.25
CA MET A 54 -1.18 3.47 9.10
C MET A 54 -0.70 4.83 9.62
N ILE A 55 -1.54 5.84 9.49
CA ILE A 55 -1.41 7.13 10.17
C ILE A 55 -1.97 6.95 11.58
N LYS A 56 -1.10 6.65 12.56
CA LYS A 56 -1.55 6.19 13.89
C LYS A 56 -2.52 7.13 14.60
N PRO A 57 -2.30 8.46 14.62
CA PRO A 57 -3.21 9.37 15.32
C PRO A 57 -4.63 9.39 14.75
N LEU A 58 -4.82 8.94 13.51
CA LEU A 58 -6.11 8.96 12.82
C LEU A 58 -6.75 7.58 12.67
N GLY A 59 -6.00 6.51 12.94
CA GLY A 59 -6.42 5.14 12.62
C GLY A 59 -6.71 4.97 11.12
N VAL A 60 -6.01 5.69 10.24
CA VAL A 60 -6.22 5.66 8.78
C VAL A 60 -5.11 4.85 8.13
N CYS A 61 -5.49 3.83 7.37
CA CYS A 61 -4.57 3.07 6.52
C CYS A 61 -4.58 3.63 5.10
N VAL A 62 -3.40 3.69 4.49
CA VAL A 62 -3.18 4.03 3.09
C VAL A 62 -2.37 2.91 2.45
N ILE A 63 -2.86 2.40 1.31
CA ILE A 63 -2.16 1.37 0.53
C ILE A 63 -2.15 1.81 -0.94
N ASN A 64 -0.96 1.98 -1.51
CA ASN A 64 -0.75 2.29 -2.93
C ASN A 64 -0.24 1.07 -3.67
N PHE A 65 -0.84 0.74 -4.81
CA PHE A 65 -0.49 -0.46 -5.56
C PHE A 65 -0.82 -0.35 -7.05
N ASP A 66 -0.14 -1.17 -7.84
CA ASP A 66 -0.48 -1.46 -9.24
C ASP A 66 -0.98 -2.89 -9.37
N LEU A 67 -2.05 -3.08 -10.12
CA LEU A 67 -2.57 -4.39 -10.50
C LEU A 67 -1.95 -4.77 -11.85
N ARG A 68 -0.75 -5.33 -11.84
CA ARG A 68 -0.13 -5.80 -13.09
C ARG A 68 -0.85 -7.08 -13.52
N ALA A 69 -1.07 -7.20 -14.83
CA ALA A 69 -1.81 -8.30 -15.41
C ALA A 69 -3.15 -8.58 -14.69
N ILE A 70 -4.11 -7.63 -14.74
CA ILE A 70 -5.52 -8.03 -14.82
C ILE A 70 -5.68 -8.73 -16.19
N ASN A 71 -5.11 -9.93 -16.32
CA ASN A 71 -5.50 -10.87 -17.35
C ASN A 71 -6.97 -11.09 -17.06
N ALA A 72 -7.80 -10.44 -17.86
CA ALA A 72 -9.23 -10.42 -17.69
C ALA A 72 -9.72 -11.86 -17.54
N LYS A 73 -9.96 -12.27 -16.29
CA LYS A 73 -11.08 -13.16 -16.05
C LYS A 73 -12.31 -12.42 -16.61
N PRO A 74 -13.24 -13.14 -17.26
CA PRO A 74 -14.35 -12.53 -17.95
C PRO A 74 -14.99 -11.47 -17.05
N ALA A 75 -15.23 -10.30 -17.64
CA ALA A 75 -15.74 -9.13 -16.93
C ALA A 75 -16.88 -9.52 -15.96
N GLN A 76 -16.94 -8.87 -14.80
CA GLN A 76 -18.01 -8.89 -13.78
C GLN A 76 -17.73 -9.56 -12.42
N GLU A 77 -16.51 -9.99 -12.11
CA GLU A 77 -16.18 -10.52 -10.77
C GLU A 77 -15.11 -9.71 -10.03
N HIS A 78 -15.28 -9.55 -8.71
CA HIS A 78 -14.28 -8.99 -7.81
C HIS A 78 -13.15 -10.01 -7.61
N ASN A 79 -11.99 -9.75 -8.19
CA ASN A 79 -10.82 -10.63 -8.07
C ASN A 79 -10.03 -10.33 -6.79
N HIS A 80 -9.68 -11.35 -6.00
CA HIS A 80 -8.84 -11.19 -4.80
C HIS A 80 -7.38 -10.94 -5.18
N TYR A 81 -6.79 -9.86 -4.67
CA TYR A 81 -5.43 -9.44 -4.99
C TYR A 81 -4.42 -9.62 -3.86
N PHE A 82 -4.81 -9.23 -2.64
CA PHE A 82 -3.98 -9.36 -1.45
C PHE A 82 -4.84 -9.28 -0.19
N THR A 83 -4.24 -9.60 0.95
CA THR A 83 -4.88 -9.60 2.26
C THR A 83 -4.10 -8.72 3.21
N VAL A 84 -4.81 -7.85 3.91
CA VAL A 84 -4.30 -6.96 4.95
C VAL A 84 -4.21 -7.71 6.29
N PRO A 85 -3.11 -7.53 7.07
CA PRO A 85 -2.98 -8.14 8.40
C PRO A 85 -4.07 -7.68 9.36
N GLU A 86 -4.41 -8.53 10.33
CA GLU A 86 -5.53 -8.34 11.27
C GLU A 86 -5.57 -6.96 11.94
N LYS A 87 -4.41 -6.47 12.40
CA LYS A 87 -4.26 -5.16 13.05
C LYS A 87 -4.73 -3.98 12.18
N TYR A 88 -4.72 -4.12 10.86
CA TYR A 88 -4.98 -3.03 9.90
C TYR A 88 -6.24 -3.26 9.07
N ARG A 89 -7.13 -4.17 9.47
CA ARG A 89 -8.36 -4.46 8.73
C ARG A 89 -9.45 -3.44 9.06
N PRO A 90 -10.26 -3.03 8.08
CA PRO A 90 -11.40 -2.16 8.36
C PRO A 90 -12.49 -2.91 9.14
N SER A 91 -13.26 -2.21 9.95
CA SER A 91 -14.43 -2.77 10.66
C SER A 91 -15.62 -3.07 9.75
N LEU A 92 -15.68 -2.42 8.57
CA LEU A 92 -16.75 -2.56 7.58
C LEU A 92 -16.17 -2.68 6.18
N GLN A 93 -16.98 -3.14 5.24
CA GLN A 93 -16.61 -3.12 3.83
C GLN A 93 -16.42 -1.68 3.34
N VAL A 94 -15.31 -1.41 2.66
CA VAL A 94 -14.99 -0.08 2.11
C VAL A 94 -14.77 -0.18 0.61
N PHE A 95 -15.43 0.70 -0.14
CA PHE A 95 -15.22 0.89 -1.56
C PHE A 95 -14.34 2.11 -1.81
N ASN A 96 -13.35 1.96 -2.69
CA ASN A 96 -12.52 3.05 -3.19
C ASN A 96 -12.56 3.05 -4.73
N ALA A 97 -12.29 4.20 -5.32
CA ALA A 97 -12.06 4.31 -6.75
C ALA A 97 -10.57 4.13 -7.05
N GLY A 98 -10.23 3.43 -8.14
CA GLY A 98 -8.90 3.40 -8.73
C GLY A 98 -8.94 3.86 -10.18
N VAL A 99 -7.77 4.04 -10.79
CA VAL A 99 -7.65 4.58 -12.16
C VAL A 99 -6.75 3.70 -13.01
N GLY A 100 -7.24 3.35 -14.20
CA GLY A 100 -6.54 2.56 -15.21
C GLY A 100 -5.93 3.37 -16.37
N GLY A 101 -5.67 4.67 -16.18
CA GLY A 101 -5.26 5.56 -17.26
C GLY A 101 -6.36 5.65 -18.33
N ILE A 102 -6.03 5.28 -19.58
CA ILE A 102 -6.95 5.32 -20.73
C ILE A 102 -8.15 4.37 -20.59
N TYR A 103 -8.06 3.36 -19.72
CA TYR A 103 -9.09 2.33 -19.56
C TYR A 103 -10.20 2.72 -18.57
N GLY A 104 -10.09 3.90 -17.94
CA GLY A 104 -11.11 4.45 -17.06
C GLY A 104 -11.00 4.02 -15.60
N TRP A 105 -12.10 4.17 -14.87
CA TRP A 105 -12.19 3.92 -13.44
C TRP A 105 -12.29 2.43 -13.14
N ILE A 106 -11.56 1.97 -12.12
CA ILE A 106 -11.76 0.66 -11.49
C ILE A 106 -12.41 0.83 -10.13
N GLN A 107 -13.18 -0.16 -9.69
CA GLN A 107 -13.68 -0.21 -8.32
C GLN A 107 -12.76 -1.11 -7.49
N LEU A 108 -12.36 -0.60 -6.33
CA LEU A 108 -11.59 -1.33 -5.33
C LEU A 108 -12.49 -1.58 -4.12
N ARG A 109 -12.35 -2.74 -3.50
CA ARG A 109 -13.12 -3.13 -2.32
C ARG A 109 -12.19 -3.80 -1.32
N ILE A 110 -12.30 -3.43 -0.06
CA ILE A 110 -11.70 -4.17 1.04
C ILE A 110 -12.80 -4.65 1.99
N ASP A 111 -12.79 -5.94 2.31
CA ASP A 111 -13.76 -6.55 3.22
C ASP A 111 -13.18 -6.62 4.65
N PRO A 112 -14.02 -6.77 5.70
CA PRO A 112 -13.54 -6.83 7.10
C PRO A 112 -12.57 -7.98 7.42
N ASP A 113 -12.54 -9.02 6.57
CA ASP A 113 -11.55 -10.10 6.67
C ASP A 113 -10.15 -9.70 6.14
N GLY A 114 -10.01 -8.46 5.67
CA GLY A 114 -8.79 -7.88 5.14
C GLY A 114 -8.53 -8.20 3.67
N LYS A 115 -9.39 -9.00 3.01
CA LYS A 115 -9.19 -9.29 1.59
C LYS A 115 -9.53 -8.08 0.73
N VAL A 116 -8.62 -7.78 -0.19
CA VAL A 116 -8.75 -6.70 -1.15
C VAL A 116 -9.11 -7.27 -2.51
N TYR A 117 -10.14 -6.70 -3.10
CA TYR A 117 -10.64 -7.04 -4.41
C TYR A 117 -10.66 -5.82 -5.32
N GLY A 118 -10.70 -6.08 -6.62
CA GLY A 118 -11.07 -5.05 -7.57
C GLY A 118 -11.82 -5.58 -8.78
N TRP A 119 -12.49 -4.63 -9.39
CA TRP A 119 -13.36 -4.80 -10.53
C TRP A 119 -13.03 -3.72 -11.55
N GLY A 120 -12.93 -4.09 -12.82
CA GLY A 120 -12.59 -3.17 -13.90
C GLY A 120 -13.01 -3.71 -15.25
N ARG A 121 -12.93 -2.85 -16.26
CA ARG A 121 -13.20 -3.23 -17.64
C ARG A 121 -12.16 -4.23 -18.13
N GLU A 122 -12.61 -5.20 -18.92
CA GLU A 122 -11.74 -6.11 -19.66
C GLU A 122 -10.68 -5.36 -20.48
N GLY A 123 -9.43 -5.86 -20.45
CA GLY A 123 -8.31 -5.26 -21.17
C GLY A 123 -7.62 -4.09 -20.47
N ALA A 124 -7.99 -3.74 -19.23
CA ALA A 124 -7.25 -2.76 -18.45
C ALA A 124 -5.84 -3.27 -18.10
N THR A 125 -4.82 -2.72 -18.75
CA THR A 125 -3.42 -3.08 -18.49
C THR A 125 -2.83 -2.16 -17.43
N THR A 126 -2.54 -2.71 -16.25
CA THR A 126 -1.84 -2.04 -15.14
C THR A 126 -2.61 -0.88 -14.48
N PRO A 127 -3.86 -1.07 -14.02
CA PRO A 127 -4.51 -0.03 -13.25
C PRO A 127 -3.87 0.17 -11.88
N ARG A 128 -3.92 1.42 -11.43
CA ARG A 128 -3.38 1.86 -10.15
C ARG A 128 -4.50 2.04 -9.14
N GLY A 129 -4.23 1.65 -7.91
CA GLY A 129 -5.15 1.76 -6.80
C GLY A 129 -4.52 2.44 -5.60
N THR A 130 -5.31 3.32 -4.97
CA THR A 130 -5.05 3.77 -3.62
C THR A 130 -6.25 3.36 -2.76
N LEU A 131 -6.01 2.55 -1.74
CA LEU A 131 -6.99 2.30 -0.69
C LEU A 131 -6.73 3.28 0.44
N ILE A 132 -7.78 4.00 0.84
CA ILE A 132 -7.81 4.80 2.06
C ILE A 132 -9.01 4.34 2.89
N TYR A 133 -8.77 3.94 4.12
CA TYR A 133 -9.84 3.49 5.02
C TYR A 133 -9.44 3.67 6.49
N ARG A 134 -10.43 3.60 7.39
CA ARG A 134 -10.20 3.58 8.83
C ARG A 134 -10.21 2.16 9.36
N VAL A 135 -9.35 1.91 10.34
CA VAL A 135 -9.34 0.71 11.18
C VAL A 135 -10.28 0.93 12.35
#